data_AF-A0A445K2S5-F1
#
_entry.id   AF-A0A445K2S5-F1
#
_cell.length_a   1.000
_cell.length_b   1.000
_cell.length_c   1.000
_cell.angle_alpha   90.00
_cell.angle_beta   90.00
_cell.angle_gamma   90.00
#
_symmetry.space_group_name_H-M   'P 1'
#
loop_
_entity.id
_entity.type
_entity.pdbx_description
1 polymer ?
#
loop_
_entity_poly.entity_id
_entity_poly.type
_entity_poly.pdbx_seq_one_letter_code
_entity_poly.pdbx_strand_id
1 'polypeptide(L)'
;MIFVDYAASIFPIIAHAPWNGIHLADFVMPFFLFIAGISLALVYKRRPHRTQATWKAFARALNLFALGILLQGGYFHGVTSLTFGVDIQRIRWLGILQRISIGYIVAALCEIWLPAPRWKELGFVKSYYWQWFVAVILLALYSGLLYGLYVPDWQFDVSASTSSLPPIGGGDIYMVNCSVRGDLGPACNSAGMIDRYILGLDHLYRKPVYRNLKGCNMSAKGQVSDSSPSWCHAPFDPEGILSSITAAVSCIIGLQYGHVLAHLQDHKGRLYNWMCFSLSFLALGLFLALIGIPLNKSLYTVSYMLLTSAASGLTFIALYFLVDVHGHRRLTALLEWMGKHSLSIFVIVSSNLAVIAVQGFYWTKPENNIINWIVTRFDHT
;
A
#
# COMPACT_ATOMS: atom_id res chain seq x y z
N MET A 1 6.06 5.73 7.25
CA MET A 1 7.06 4.68 7.03
C MET A 1 8.15 4.82 8.09
N ILE A 2 9.08 5.79 8.07
CA ILE A 2 10.06 5.99 9.18
C ILE A 2 9.45 5.99 10.58
N PHE A 3 8.41 6.78 10.85
CA PHE A 3 7.80 6.80 12.18
C PHE A 3 7.24 5.43 12.60
N VAL A 4 6.80 4.63 11.63
CA VAL A 4 6.37 3.26 11.90
C VAL A 4 7.59 2.38 12.15
N ASP A 5 8.60 2.46 11.28
CA ASP A 5 9.77 1.58 11.35
C ASP A 5 10.62 1.81 12.61
N TYR A 6 10.64 3.03 13.16
CA TYR A 6 11.43 3.40 14.35
C TYR A 6 10.61 3.68 15.61
N ALA A 7 9.38 4.20 15.49
CA ALA A 7 8.57 4.57 16.66
C ALA A 7 7.40 3.62 16.93
N ALA A 8 7.14 2.60 16.08
CA ALA A 8 6.08 1.63 16.35
C ALA A 8 6.34 0.75 17.59
N SER A 9 7.61 0.55 17.97
CA SER A 9 7.95 -0.13 19.22
C SER A 9 7.51 0.66 20.45
N ILE A 10 7.47 1.99 20.34
CA ILE A 10 7.13 2.93 21.41
C ILE A 10 5.62 3.27 21.37
N PHE A 11 5.05 3.45 20.18
CA PHE A 11 3.65 3.84 19.98
C PHE A 11 2.89 2.82 19.12
N PRO A 12 2.24 1.82 19.75
CA PRO A 12 1.51 0.77 19.03
C PRO A 12 0.41 1.27 18.10
N ILE A 13 -0.18 2.45 18.37
CA ILE A 13 -1.22 3.05 17.52
C ILE A 13 -0.71 3.49 16.14
N ILE A 14 0.61 3.72 16.02
CA ILE A 14 1.30 4.10 14.78
C ILE A 14 1.83 2.84 14.06
N ALA A 15 1.83 1.68 14.72
CA ALA A 15 2.23 0.41 14.11
C ALA A 15 1.26 -0.05 13.02
N HIS A 16 1.68 -1.01 12.20
CA HIS A 16 0.79 -1.70 11.28
C HIS A 16 0.07 -2.84 11.99
N ALA A 17 -1.21 -3.07 11.65
CA ALA A 17 -1.91 -4.25 12.13
C ALA A 17 -1.17 -5.52 11.64
N PRO A 18 -0.87 -6.51 12.50
CA PRO A 18 -0.11 -7.68 12.07
C PRO A 18 -0.77 -8.46 10.94
N TRP A 19 -2.10 -8.55 10.95
CA TRP A 19 -2.85 -9.24 9.89
C TRP A 19 -4.24 -8.65 9.69
N ASN A 20 -5.14 -8.91 10.64
CA ASN A 20 -6.48 -8.34 10.68
C ASN A 20 -6.53 -7.14 11.63
N GLY A 21 -7.36 -6.16 11.28
CA GLY A 21 -7.47 -4.90 12.00
C GLY A 21 -6.92 -3.73 11.19
N ILE A 22 -7.08 -2.52 11.73
CA ILE A 22 -6.62 -1.29 11.10
C ILE A 22 -5.99 -0.40 12.16
N HIS A 23 -4.79 0.08 11.87
CA HIS A 23 -4.11 1.14 12.62
C HIS A 23 -3.88 2.37 11.74
N LEU A 24 -3.41 3.47 12.35
CA LEU A 24 -3.29 4.76 11.66
C LEU A 24 -2.40 4.68 10.42
N ALA A 25 -1.31 3.91 10.49
CA ALA A 25 -0.37 3.78 9.38
C ALA A 25 -0.95 3.00 8.19
N ASP A 26 -2.04 2.25 8.37
CA ASP A 26 -2.64 1.45 7.31
C ASP A 26 -3.42 2.32 6.31
N PHE A 27 -3.91 3.50 6.71
CA PHE A 27 -4.62 4.43 5.83
C PHE A 27 -3.72 5.12 4.78
N VAL A 28 -2.40 5.15 4.99
CA VAL A 28 -1.47 5.96 4.19
C VAL A 28 -1.51 5.57 2.71
N MET A 29 -1.34 4.28 2.40
CA MET A 29 -1.29 3.81 1.00
C MET A 29 -2.64 3.97 0.27
N PRO A 30 -3.79 3.58 0.84
CA PRO A 30 -5.10 3.85 0.25
C PRO A 30 -5.34 5.33 -0.05
N PHE A 31 -4.87 6.24 0.81
CA PHE A 31 -5.04 7.68 0.59
C PHE A 31 -4.23 8.16 -0.64
N PHE A 32 -3.03 7.63 -0.86
CA PHE A 32 -2.25 7.92 -2.06
C PHE A 32 -2.94 7.43 -3.33
N LEU A 33 -3.49 6.22 -3.33
CA LEU A 33 -4.25 5.68 -4.46
C LEU A 33 -5.48 6.55 -4.77
N PHE A 34 -6.21 6.93 -3.74
CA PHE A 34 -7.39 7.79 -3.86
C PHE A 34 -7.07 9.16 -4.45
N ILE A 35 -6.04 9.85 -3.94
CA ILE A 35 -5.61 11.16 -4.49
C ILE A 35 -5.04 11.01 -5.91
N ALA A 36 -4.32 9.92 -6.20
CA ALA A 36 -3.87 9.64 -7.57
C ALA A 36 -5.06 9.55 -8.53
N GLY A 37 -6.16 8.89 -8.11
CA GLY A 37 -7.44 8.87 -8.79
C GLY A 37 -8.02 10.27 -9.04
N ILE A 38 -8.15 11.09 -7.99
CA ILE A 38 -8.66 12.47 -8.11
C ILE A 38 -7.87 13.26 -9.14
N SER A 39 -6.54 13.14 -9.14
CA SER A 39 -5.66 13.87 -10.05
C SER A 39 -5.91 13.54 -11.52
N LEU A 40 -6.32 12.31 -11.85
CA LEU A 40 -6.58 11.87 -13.22
C LEU A 40 -7.76 12.59 -13.85
N ALA A 41 -8.85 12.80 -13.10
CA ALA A 41 -10.02 13.53 -13.58
C ALA A 41 -9.67 14.98 -13.94
N LEU A 42 -8.77 15.60 -13.18
CA LEU A 42 -8.32 16.97 -13.43
C LEU A 42 -7.36 17.06 -14.62
N VAL A 43 -6.34 16.19 -14.66
CA VAL A 43 -5.32 16.15 -15.71
C VAL A 43 -5.94 15.91 -17.08
N TYR A 44 -6.95 15.04 -17.13
CA TYR A 44 -7.54 14.65 -18.39
C TYR A 44 -8.92 15.25 -18.68
N LYS A 45 -9.33 16.29 -17.95
CA LYS A 45 -10.59 17.01 -18.18
C LYS A 45 -10.74 17.54 -19.62
N ARG A 46 -9.65 17.99 -20.24
CA ARG A 46 -9.62 18.48 -21.64
C ARG A 46 -8.66 17.60 -22.44
N ARG A 47 -9.21 16.64 -23.19
CA ARG A 47 -8.42 15.69 -24.00
C ARG A 47 -8.43 16.08 -25.49
N PRO A 48 -7.34 16.62 -26.05
CA PRO A 48 -7.28 16.82 -27.50
C PRO A 48 -6.98 15.52 -28.27
N HIS A 49 -6.13 14.62 -27.76
CA HIS A 49 -5.74 13.39 -28.46
C HIS A 49 -5.53 12.18 -27.52
N ARG A 50 -6.27 11.08 -27.75
CA ARG A 50 -6.33 9.91 -26.84
C ARG A 50 -5.02 9.10 -26.78
N THR A 51 -4.37 8.90 -27.92
CA THR A 51 -3.12 8.12 -28.00
C THR A 51 -1.98 8.83 -27.26
N GLN A 52 -1.81 10.13 -27.47
CA GLN A 52 -0.82 10.93 -26.77
C GLN A 52 -1.08 10.96 -25.26
N ALA A 53 -2.33 11.06 -24.84
CA ALA A 53 -2.71 10.98 -23.44
C ALA A 53 -2.37 9.62 -22.80
N THR A 54 -2.58 8.53 -23.56
CA THR A 54 -2.23 7.16 -23.15
C THR A 54 -0.73 6.98 -23.01
N TRP A 55 0.06 7.47 -23.98
CA TRP A 55 1.51 7.40 -23.91
C TRP A 55 2.07 8.15 -22.70
N LYS A 56 1.54 9.35 -22.40
CA LYS A 56 1.92 10.10 -21.20
C LYS A 56 1.56 9.37 -19.91
N ALA A 57 0.39 8.72 -19.86
CA ALA A 57 -0.01 7.90 -18.71
C ALA A 57 0.95 6.73 -18.51
N PHE A 58 1.27 6.03 -19.60
CA PHE A 58 2.15 4.87 -19.60
C PHE A 58 3.58 5.25 -19.18
N ALA A 59 4.16 6.31 -19.75
CA ALA A 59 5.49 6.78 -19.39
C ALA A 59 5.59 7.16 -17.90
N ARG A 60 4.55 7.80 -17.35
CA ARG A 60 4.50 8.11 -15.92
C ARG A 60 4.41 6.85 -15.05
N ALA A 61 3.56 5.89 -15.44
CA ALA A 61 3.44 4.61 -14.75
C ALA A 61 4.77 3.84 -14.77
N LEU A 62 5.44 3.79 -15.91
CA LEU A 62 6.73 3.15 -16.08
C LEU A 62 7.82 3.78 -15.20
N ASN A 63 7.91 5.11 -15.18
CA ASN A 63 8.86 5.82 -14.33
C ASN A 63 8.62 5.52 -12.84
N LEU A 64 7.36 5.52 -12.40
CA LEU A 64 7.02 5.21 -11.01
C LEU A 64 7.34 3.76 -10.65
N PHE A 65 7.08 2.83 -11.57
CA PHE A 65 7.36 1.41 -11.40
C PHE A 65 8.87 1.14 -11.32
N ALA A 66 9.65 1.70 -12.24
CA ALA A 66 11.11 1.59 -12.27
C ALA A 66 11.76 2.20 -11.01
N LEU A 67 11.28 3.37 -10.57
CA LEU A 67 11.71 3.97 -9.30
C LEU A 67 11.38 3.06 -8.11
N GLY A 68 10.21 2.41 -8.12
CA GLY A 68 9.82 1.42 -7.12
C GLY A 68 10.81 0.26 -7.02
N ILE A 69 11.18 -0.33 -8.15
CA ILE A 69 12.17 -1.41 -8.21
C ILE A 69 13.52 -0.95 -7.69
N LEU A 70 13.97 0.25 -8.06
CA LEU A 70 15.25 0.78 -7.61
C LEU A 70 15.30 0.96 -6.08
N LEU A 71 14.22 1.46 -5.49
CA LEU A 71 14.15 1.69 -4.04
C LEU A 71 13.99 0.38 -3.24
N GLN A 72 13.18 -0.56 -3.71
CA GLN A 72 12.89 -1.81 -2.98
C GLN A 72 13.88 -2.92 -3.27
N GLY A 73 14.55 -2.88 -4.42
CA GLY A 73 15.58 -3.84 -4.80
C GLY A 73 16.85 -3.77 -3.95
N GLY A 74 16.90 -2.87 -2.97
CA GLY A 74 18.02 -2.79 -2.04
C GLY A 74 19.26 -2.12 -2.61
N TYR A 75 19.13 -1.32 -3.68
CA TYR A 75 20.26 -0.57 -4.24
C TYR A 75 20.98 0.27 -3.17
N PHE A 76 20.22 0.82 -2.23
CA PHE A 76 20.72 1.42 -1.00
C PHE A 76 20.60 0.42 0.14
N HIS A 77 21.72 -0.20 0.53
CA HIS A 77 21.77 -1.10 1.67
C HIS A 77 21.69 -0.34 3.00
N GLY A 78 21.34 -1.06 4.08
CA GLY A 78 21.21 -0.49 5.42
C GLY A 78 22.52 0.12 5.93
N VAL A 79 22.40 0.95 6.97
CA VAL A 79 23.51 1.77 7.52
C VAL A 79 24.74 0.97 7.97
N THR A 80 24.60 -0.35 8.11
CA THR A 80 25.62 -1.28 8.62
C THR A 80 26.35 -2.07 7.54
N SER A 81 25.96 -1.99 6.27
CA SER A 81 26.65 -2.71 5.17
C SER A 81 27.01 -1.76 4.03
N LEU A 82 28.32 -1.67 3.74
CA LEU A 82 28.91 -0.88 2.65
C LEU A 82 28.85 -1.60 1.28
N THR A 83 28.06 -2.67 1.17
CA THR A 83 27.89 -3.40 -0.09
C THR A 83 26.96 -2.61 -1.01
N PHE A 84 27.46 -2.24 -2.18
CA PHE A 84 26.67 -1.60 -3.23
C PHE A 84 26.26 -2.64 -4.27
N GLY A 85 24.98 -2.67 -4.65
CA GLY A 85 24.47 -3.59 -5.66
C GLY A 85 23.02 -3.99 -5.41
N VAL A 86 22.44 -4.74 -6.34
CA VAL A 86 21.11 -5.34 -6.21
C VAL A 86 21.27 -6.82 -6.49
N ASP A 87 20.90 -7.67 -5.53
CA ASP A 87 20.81 -9.10 -5.78
C ASP A 87 19.58 -9.36 -6.65
N ILE A 88 19.83 -9.55 -7.95
CA ILE A 88 18.79 -9.80 -8.95
C ILE A 88 17.97 -11.06 -8.64
N GLN A 89 18.56 -12.06 -7.98
CA GLN A 89 17.86 -13.29 -7.61
C GLN A 89 16.90 -13.07 -6.43
N ARG A 90 17.07 -11.99 -5.67
CA ARG A 90 16.30 -11.69 -4.46
C ARG A 90 15.57 -10.35 -4.52
N ILE A 91 15.52 -9.75 -5.71
CA ILE A 91 14.90 -8.43 -5.88
C ILE A 91 13.40 -8.52 -5.62
N ARG A 92 12.84 -7.58 -4.85
CA ARG A 92 11.40 -7.52 -4.64
C ARG A 92 10.73 -6.80 -5.81
N TRP A 93 9.91 -7.52 -6.59
CA TRP A 93 9.26 -6.98 -7.78
C TRP A 93 8.09 -6.05 -7.48
N LEU A 94 7.28 -6.39 -6.48
CA LEU A 94 6.08 -5.64 -6.12
C LEU A 94 6.23 -4.89 -4.80
N GLY A 95 5.73 -3.66 -4.79
CA GLY A 95 5.68 -2.81 -3.63
C GLY A 95 4.81 -1.60 -3.85
N ILE A 96 4.91 -0.63 -2.95
CA ILE A 96 3.95 0.48 -2.86
C ILE A 96 3.90 1.32 -4.15
N LEU A 97 5.06 1.68 -4.71
CA LEU A 97 5.11 2.48 -5.94
C LEU A 97 4.60 1.72 -7.16
N GLN A 98 4.90 0.42 -7.25
CA GLN A 98 4.43 -0.46 -8.30
C GLN A 98 2.91 -0.63 -8.24
N ARG A 99 2.36 -0.81 -7.04
CA ARG A 99 0.92 -0.85 -6.81
C ARG A 99 0.23 0.47 -7.20
N ILE A 100 0.79 1.61 -6.81
CA ILE A 100 0.28 2.92 -7.23
C ILE A 100 0.35 3.07 -8.75
N SER A 101 1.43 2.59 -9.38
CA SER A 101 1.59 2.61 -10.83
C SER A 101 0.51 1.79 -11.55
N ILE A 102 0.26 0.56 -11.10
CA ILE A 102 -0.78 -0.33 -11.63
C ILE A 102 -2.16 0.32 -11.45
N GLY A 103 -2.48 0.81 -10.26
CA GLY A 103 -3.77 1.45 -10.02
C GLY A 103 -3.96 2.73 -10.85
N TYR A 104 -2.89 3.52 -10.99
CA TYR A 104 -2.86 4.73 -11.81
C TYR A 104 -3.13 4.44 -13.28
N ILE A 105 -2.43 3.46 -13.89
CA ILE A 105 -2.59 3.18 -15.31
C ILE A 105 -3.98 2.61 -15.63
N VAL A 106 -4.52 1.74 -14.77
CA VAL A 106 -5.88 1.18 -14.95
C VAL A 106 -6.92 2.29 -14.88
N ALA A 107 -6.87 3.13 -13.85
CA ALA A 107 -7.79 4.26 -13.72
C ALA A 107 -7.62 5.28 -14.86
N ALA A 108 -6.38 5.55 -15.30
CA ALA A 108 -6.10 6.43 -16.41
C ALA A 108 -6.73 5.89 -17.70
N LEU A 109 -6.53 4.61 -18.03
CA LEU A 109 -7.10 3.99 -19.23
C LEU A 109 -8.64 4.02 -19.20
N CYS A 110 -9.25 3.73 -18.04
CA CYS A 110 -10.69 3.89 -17.86
C CYS A 110 -11.15 5.31 -18.19
N GLU A 111 -10.40 6.31 -17.75
CA GLU A 111 -10.70 7.73 -17.98
C GLU A 111 -10.51 8.11 -19.47
N ILE A 112 -9.49 7.56 -20.15
CA ILE A 112 -9.16 7.92 -21.55
C ILE A 112 -10.14 7.32 -22.55
N TRP A 113 -10.50 6.05 -22.33
CA TRP A 113 -11.14 5.23 -23.35
C TRP A 113 -12.63 5.05 -23.12
N LEU A 114 -13.12 5.09 -21.87
CA LEU A 114 -14.53 4.92 -21.61
C LEU A 114 -15.32 6.20 -21.95
N PRO A 115 -16.52 6.07 -22.52
CA PRO A 115 -17.34 7.21 -22.86
C PRO A 115 -17.86 7.91 -21.60
N ALA A 116 -17.67 9.23 -21.53
CA ALA A 116 -18.31 10.09 -20.55
C ALA A 116 -19.41 10.91 -21.26
N PRO A 117 -20.70 10.59 -21.08
CA PRO A 117 -21.80 11.40 -21.60
C PRO A 117 -21.79 12.78 -20.93
N ARG A 118 -22.42 13.77 -21.58
CA ARG A 118 -22.56 15.11 -21.02
C ARG A 118 -23.44 15.03 -19.76
N TRP A 119 -22.87 15.39 -18.63
CA TRP A 119 -23.50 15.41 -17.30
C TRP A 119 -24.83 16.16 -17.19
N LYS A 120 -25.13 17.02 -18.17
CA LYS A 120 -26.31 17.88 -18.13
C LYS A 120 -27.63 17.10 -18.23
N GLU A 121 -27.62 15.83 -18.63
CA GLU A 121 -28.85 15.08 -18.93
C GLU A 121 -29.08 13.83 -18.05
N LEU A 122 -28.04 13.16 -17.57
CA LEU A 122 -28.15 11.98 -16.70
C LEU A 122 -27.29 12.18 -15.45
N GLY A 123 -27.90 12.18 -14.27
CA GLY A 123 -27.23 12.41 -12.98
C GLY A 123 -25.89 11.67 -12.79
N PHE A 124 -25.03 12.20 -11.92
CA PHE A 124 -23.61 11.86 -11.81
C PHE A 124 -23.26 10.36 -11.93
N VAL A 125 -23.93 9.49 -11.16
CA VAL A 125 -23.65 8.05 -11.13
C VAL A 125 -23.94 7.39 -12.49
N LYS A 126 -25.01 7.81 -13.18
CA LYS A 126 -25.36 7.29 -14.50
C LYS A 126 -24.38 7.76 -15.57
N SER A 127 -23.77 8.93 -15.39
CA SER A 127 -22.75 9.44 -16.32
C SER A 127 -21.48 8.60 -16.33
N TYR A 128 -21.06 8.01 -15.21
CA TYR A 128 -19.83 7.20 -15.15
C TYR A 128 -20.06 5.71 -14.93
N TYR A 129 -21.19 5.20 -15.41
CA TYR A 129 -21.57 3.80 -15.22
C TYR A 129 -20.49 2.81 -15.73
N TRP A 130 -19.83 3.11 -16.85
CA TRP A 130 -18.77 2.24 -17.39
C TRP A 130 -17.56 2.12 -16.46
N GLN A 131 -17.19 3.20 -15.76
CA GLN A 131 -16.08 3.16 -14.81
C GLN A 131 -16.44 2.33 -13.58
N TRP A 132 -17.69 2.45 -13.10
CA TRP A 132 -18.23 1.58 -12.05
C TRP A 132 -18.34 0.12 -12.47
N PHE A 133 -18.74 -0.14 -13.73
CA PHE A 133 -18.83 -1.48 -14.27
C PHE A 133 -17.45 -2.17 -14.29
N VAL A 134 -16.40 -1.47 -14.73
CA VAL A 134 -15.03 -1.97 -14.65
C VAL A 134 -14.62 -2.23 -13.20
N ALA A 135 -14.92 -1.32 -12.28
CA ALA A 135 -14.63 -1.53 -10.86
C ALA A 135 -15.31 -2.79 -10.30
N VAL A 136 -16.58 -3.03 -10.65
CA VAL A 136 -17.32 -4.24 -10.23
C VAL A 136 -16.70 -5.51 -10.83
N ILE A 137 -16.31 -5.50 -12.11
CA ILE A 137 -15.61 -6.64 -12.74
C ILE A 137 -14.30 -6.94 -12.02
N LEU A 138 -13.50 -5.91 -11.73
CA LEU A 138 -12.23 -6.06 -11.01
C LEU A 138 -12.44 -6.64 -9.60
N LEU A 139 -13.47 -6.18 -8.88
CA LEU A 139 -13.82 -6.73 -7.56
C LEU A 139 -14.34 -8.17 -7.63
N ALA A 140 -15.12 -8.51 -8.65
CA ALA A 140 -15.60 -9.87 -8.89
C ALA A 140 -14.42 -10.81 -9.21
N LEU A 141 -13.49 -10.38 -10.06
CA LEU A 141 -12.26 -11.11 -10.37
C LEU A 141 -11.41 -11.31 -9.12
N TYR A 142 -11.17 -10.25 -8.34
CA TYR A 142 -10.44 -10.31 -7.08
C TYR A 142 -11.08 -11.31 -6.12
N SER A 143 -12.39 -11.22 -5.90
CA SER A 143 -13.11 -12.08 -4.97
C SER A 143 -13.15 -13.53 -5.44
N GLY A 144 -13.32 -13.77 -6.75
CA GLY A 144 -13.26 -15.10 -7.35
C GLY A 144 -11.90 -15.76 -7.18
N LEU A 145 -10.81 -15.01 -7.35
CA LEU A 145 -9.44 -15.52 -7.13
C LEU A 145 -9.15 -15.72 -5.64
N LEU A 146 -9.58 -14.78 -4.78
CA LEU A 146 -9.31 -14.86 -3.35
C LEU A 146 -10.02 -16.05 -2.69
N TYR A 147 -11.31 -16.23 -2.97
CA TYR A 147 -12.13 -17.25 -2.32
C TYR A 147 -12.24 -18.56 -3.11
N GLY A 148 -12.12 -18.52 -4.44
CA GLY A 148 -12.39 -19.67 -5.30
C GLY A 148 -11.21 -20.62 -5.50
N LEU A 149 -9.97 -20.14 -5.39
CA LEU A 149 -8.77 -20.95 -5.65
C LEU A 149 -8.48 -21.93 -4.50
N TYR A 150 -8.07 -23.14 -4.88
CA TYR A 150 -7.56 -24.15 -3.95
C TYR A 150 -6.09 -23.92 -3.69
N VAL A 151 -5.72 -23.90 -2.40
CA VAL A 151 -4.33 -23.71 -1.96
C VAL A 151 -3.78 -25.07 -1.48
N PRO A 152 -2.86 -25.68 -2.23
CA PRO A 152 -2.23 -26.93 -1.81
C PRO A 152 -1.20 -26.67 -0.70
N ASP A 153 -0.78 -27.76 -0.07
CA ASP A 153 0.35 -27.75 0.86
C ASP A 153 1.62 -27.33 0.14
N TRP A 154 2.53 -26.68 0.86
CA TRP A 154 3.72 -26.11 0.26
C TRP A 154 4.90 -26.10 1.23
N GLN A 155 6.10 -25.96 0.67
CA GLN A 155 7.34 -25.99 1.43
C GLN A 155 8.29 -24.87 1.00
N PHE A 156 9.16 -24.46 1.90
CA PHE A 156 10.19 -23.45 1.63
C PHE A 156 11.45 -23.70 2.48
N ASP A 157 12.59 -23.22 1.97
CA ASP A 157 13.89 -23.30 2.64
C ASP A 157 14.34 -21.90 3.11
N VAL A 158 14.91 -21.84 4.33
CA VAL A 158 15.39 -20.62 4.99
C VAL A 158 16.93 -20.51 4.96
N SER A 159 17.63 -21.52 4.46
CA SER A 159 19.08 -21.77 4.58
C SER A 159 20.05 -20.70 4.06
N ALA A 160 19.57 -19.64 3.44
CA ALA A 160 20.42 -18.61 2.85
C ALA A 160 20.22 -17.21 3.46
N SER A 161 19.75 -17.13 4.71
CA SER A 161 19.17 -15.89 5.24
C SER A 161 19.86 -15.23 6.44
N THR A 162 20.79 -15.87 7.16
CA THR A 162 21.43 -15.22 8.34
C THR A 162 22.85 -15.73 8.68
N SER A 163 23.81 -15.73 7.76
CA SER A 163 25.24 -15.70 8.15
C SER A 163 26.17 -15.42 6.98
N SER A 164 27.19 -14.60 7.22
CA SER A 164 28.38 -14.42 6.38
C SER A 164 29.36 -15.59 6.46
N LEU A 165 28.90 -16.77 6.88
CA LEU A 165 29.66 -18.01 6.97
C LEU A 165 28.83 -19.11 6.29
N PRO A 166 29.48 -20.00 5.51
CA PRO A 166 28.79 -21.10 4.84
C PRO A 166 28.22 -22.06 5.89
N PRO A 167 26.97 -22.55 5.73
CA PRO A 167 26.36 -23.42 6.72
C PRO A 167 27.00 -24.81 6.64
N ILE A 168 27.64 -25.22 7.73
CA ILE A 168 27.94 -26.62 8.04
C ILE A 168 26.65 -27.20 8.62
N GLY A 169 25.72 -27.60 7.76
CA GLY A 169 24.41 -28.15 8.17
C GLY A 169 23.30 -27.75 7.22
N GLY A 170 22.57 -28.73 6.69
CA GLY A 170 21.53 -28.54 5.68
C GLY A 170 20.42 -27.58 6.12
N GLY A 171 19.78 -26.95 5.14
CA GLY A 171 18.69 -26.01 5.37
C GLY A 171 17.50 -26.61 6.10
N ASP A 172 16.94 -25.84 7.03
CA ASP A 172 15.66 -26.18 7.64
C ASP A 172 14.54 -25.99 6.60
N ILE A 173 14.03 -27.12 6.10
CA ILE A 173 12.88 -27.17 5.19
C ILE A 173 11.61 -27.10 6.05
N TYR A 174 10.83 -26.04 5.84
CA TYR A 174 9.56 -25.83 6.51
C TYR A 174 8.40 -26.27 5.63
N MET A 175 7.53 -27.13 6.16
CA MET A 175 6.27 -27.56 5.54
C MET A 175 5.09 -26.77 6.09
N VAL A 176 4.18 -26.34 5.21
CA VAL A 176 2.94 -25.65 5.57
C VAL A 176 1.75 -26.42 4.98
N ASN A 177 0.92 -26.96 5.86
CA ASN A 177 -0.27 -27.71 5.50
C ASN A 177 -1.46 -26.77 5.40
N CYS A 178 -2.08 -26.71 4.23
CA CYS A 178 -3.18 -25.85 3.88
C CYS A 178 -4.40 -26.65 3.42
N SER A 179 -4.30 -27.34 2.28
CA SER A 179 -5.39 -28.10 1.64
C SER A 179 -6.80 -27.49 1.74
N VAL A 180 -6.91 -26.17 1.56
CA VAL A 180 -8.16 -25.39 1.78
C VAL A 180 -8.49 -24.45 0.61
N ARG A 181 -9.75 -23.98 0.58
CA ARG A 181 -10.23 -22.88 -0.28
C ARG A 181 -10.71 -21.72 0.58
N GLY A 182 -10.49 -20.50 0.13
CA GLY A 182 -11.03 -19.29 0.75
C GLY A 182 -10.51 -18.99 2.16
N ASP A 183 -9.38 -19.60 2.56
CA ASP A 183 -8.70 -19.19 3.79
C ASP A 183 -8.11 -17.79 3.64
N LEU A 184 -8.33 -16.96 4.66
CA LEU A 184 -7.80 -15.59 4.74
C LEU A 184 -6.65 -15.50 5.75
N GLY A 185 -6.16 -16.63 6.27
CA GLY A 185 -5.02 -16.70 7.16
C GLY A 185 -3.70 -16.38 6.46
N PRO A 186 -2.64 -16.05 7.22
CA PRO A 186 -1.33 -15.70 6.65
C PRO A 186 -0.65 -16.86 5.91
N ALA A 187 -0.96 -18.10 6.29
CA ALA A 187 -0.30 -19.30 5.76
C ALA A 187 -0.90 -19.81 4.44
N CYS A 188 -2.22 -19.79 4.33
CA CYS A 188 -2.97 -20.58 3.35
C CYS A 188 -3.91 -19.76 2.46
N ASN A 189 -3.71 -18.45 2.40
CA ASN A 189 -4.45 -17.58 1.49
C ASN A 189 -3.96 -17.74 0.04
N SER A 190 -4.91 -17.60 -0.90
CA SER A 190 -4.63 -17.72 -2.32
C SER A 190 -3.82 -16.55 -2.89
N ALA A 191 -3.88 -15.36 -2.28
CA ALA A 191 -3.06 -14.21 -2.68
C ALA A 191 -1.57 -14.54 -2.61
N GLY A 192 -1.12 -15.04 -1.47
CA GLY A 192 0.26 -15.49 -1.25
C GLY A 192 0.62 -16.70 -2.10
N MET A 193 -0.33 -17.58 -2.43
CA MET A 193 -0.09 -18.68 -3.39
C MET A 193 0.21 -18.13 -4.80
N ILE A 194 -0.61 -17.19 -5.29
CA ILE A 194 -0.42 -16.56 -6.61
C ILE A 194 0.94 -15.87 -6.66
N ASP A 195 1.29 -15.11 -5.62
CA ASP A 195 2.57 -14.40 -5.58
C ASP A 195 3.75 -15.38 -5.55
N ARG A 196 3.67 -16.48 -4.79
CA ARG A 196 4.70 -17.54 -4.78
C ARG A 196 4.89 -18.20 -6.14
N TYR A 197 3.79 -18.44 -6.86
CA TYR A 197 3.83 -19.11 -8.16
C TYR A 197 4.32 -18.19 -9.29
N ILE A 198 3.88 -16.93 -9.30
CA ILE A 198 4.20 -15.98 -10.38
C ILE A 198 5.51 -15.24 -10.12
N LEU A 199 5.72 -14.74 -8.91
CA LEU A 199 6.91 -13.95 -8.57
C LEU A 199 8.06 -14.83 -8.11
N GLY A 200 7.79 -16.00 -7.53
CA GLY A 200 8.79 -16.86 -6.91
C GLY A 200 9.08 -16.47 -5.44
N LEU A 201 9.44 -17.47 -4.62
CA LEU A 201 9.67 -17.31 -3.17
C LEU A 201 10.78 -16.29 -2.85
N ASP A 202 11.86 -16.27 -3.63
CA ASP A 202 13.02 -15.42 -3.38
C ASP A 202 12.74 -13.92 -3.56
N HIS A 203 11.70 -13.60 -4.35
CA HIS A 203 11.30 -12.24 -4.68
C HIS A 203 10.21 -11.67 -3.75
N LEU A 204 9.74 -12.47 -2.79
CA LEU A 204 8.75 -12.04 -1.81
C LEU A 204 9.37 -11.29 -0.64
N TYR A 205 8.56 -10.45 0.00
CA TYR A 205 9.03 -9.69 1.14
C TYR A 205 9.35 -10.58 2.35
N ARG A 206 10.60 -10.51 2.80
CA ARG A 206 11.18 -11.41 3.81
C ARG A 206 10.88 -11.05 5.26
N LYS A 207 10.24 -9.91 5.54
CA LYS A 207 9.91 -9.47 6.91
C LYS A 207 8.44 -9.05 7.02
N PRO A 208 7.49 -9.94 6.69
CA PRO A 208 6.07 -9.59 6.72
C PRO A 208 5.59 -9.25 8.14
N VAL A 209 4.63 -8.32 8.22
CA VAL A 209 4.12 -7.77 9.50
C VAL A 209 3.41 -8.83 10.35
N TYR A 210 2.86 -9.88 9.75
CA TYR A 210 2.18 -10.95 10.50
C TYR A 210 3.10 -11.71 11.44
N ARG A 211 4.42 -11.58 11.29
CA ARG A 211 5.37 -12.12 12.26
C ARG A 211 5.21 -11.54 13.66
N ASN A 212 4.60 -10.35 13.76
CA ASN A 212 4.25 -9.73 15.02
C ASN A 212 2.95 -10.28 15.62
N LEU A 213 2.31 -11.29 14.99
CA LEU A 213 1.20 -12.02 15.60
C LEU A 213 1.68 -12.72 16.87
N LYS A 214 0.85 -12.73 17.91
CA LYS A 214 1.15 -13.41 19.19
C LYS A 214 1.53 -14.88 19.01
N GLY A 215 1.00 -15.53 17.98
CA GLY A 215 1.31 -16.93 17.65
C GLY A 215 2.74 -17.19 17.14
N CYS A 216 3.48 -16.15 16.71
CA CYS A 216 4.85 -16.28 16.20
C CYS A 216 5.94 -15.94 17.24
N ASN A 217 5.57 -15.74 18.50
CA ASN A 217 6.44 -15.52 19.67
C ASN A 217 7.79 -14.84 19.34
N MET A 218 7.73 -13.57 18.89
CA MET A 218 8.88 -12.79 18.47
C MET A 218 9.74 -12.34 19.66
N SER A 219 11.05 -12.59 19.57
CA SER A 219 12.03 -12.06 20.54
C SER A 219 12.20 -10.55 20.41
N ALA A 220 12.62 -9.87 21.49
CA ALA A 220 12.94 -8.44 21.50
C ALA A 220 13.99 -8.03 20.46
N LYS A 221 14.79 -8.98 19.95
CA LYS A 221 15.76 -8.79 18.86
C LYS A 221 15.17 -8.95 17.44
N GLY A 222 13.86 -9.14 17.30
CA GLY A 222 13.16 -9.30 16.02
C GLY A 222 13.34 -10.65 15.34
N GLN A 223 13.72 -11.68 16.10
CA GLN A 223 13.86 -13.06 15.63
C GLN A 223 12.66 -13.91 16.06
N VAL A 224 12.12 -14.71 15.13
CA VAL A 224 11.04 -15.68 15.38
C VAL A 224 11.64 -16.87 16.11
N SER A 225 10.99 -17.35 17.18
CA SER A 225 11.42 -18.57 17.87
C SER A 225 11.21 -19.81 17.00
N ASP A 226 12.17 -20.74 16.98
CA ASP A 226 12.10 -22.01 16.24
C ASP A 226 10.91 -22.90 16.66
N SER A 227 10.33 -22.64 17.84
CA SER A 227 9.12 -23.32 18.32
C SER A 227 7.81 -22.80 17.69
N SER A 228 7.90 -21.74 16.88
CA SER A 228 6.74 -21.10 16.24
C SER A 228 6.23 -21.92 15.06
N PRO A 229 4.96 -21.74 14.65
CA PRO A 229 4.45 -22.36 13.44
C PRO A 229 5.32 -22.08 12.21
N SER A 230 5.50 -23.07 11.34
CA SER A 230 6.36 -22.99 10.15
C SER A 230 6.09 -21.76 9.29
N TRP A 231 4.82 -21.40 9.10
CA TRP A 231 4.42 -20.23 8.32
C TRP A 231 4.88 -18.88 8.92
N CYS A 232 5.29 -18.80 10.19
CA CYS A 232 5.86 -17.58 10.76
C CYS A 232 7.20 -17.21 10.12
N HIS A 233 7.94 -18.19 9.60
CA HIS A 233 9.22 -17.99 8.92
C HIS A 233 9.05 -17.67 7.43
N ALA A 234 7.86 -17.87 6.87
CA ALA A 234 7.59 -17.66 5.47
C ALA A 234 7.80 -16.19 5.02
N PRO A 235 8.20 -15.96 3.77
CA PRO A 235 8.09 -14.66 3.14
C PRO A 235 6.66 -14.44 2.63
N PHE A 236 6.22 -13.18 2.57
CA PHE A 236 4.89 -12.82 2.08
C PHE A 236 4.87 -11.37 1.63
N ASP A 237 4.29 -11.10 0.46
CA ASP A 237 4.20 -9.75 -0.08
C ASP A 237 2.80 -9.14 0.13
N PRO A 238 2.62 -8.15 1.03
CA PRO A 238 1.35 -7.43 1.18
C PRO A 238 1.03 -6.53 -0.01
N GLU A 239 2.03 -6.26 -0.84
CA GLU A 239 1.93 -5.44 -2.04
C GLU A 239 1.76 -6.27 -3.33
N GLY A 240 1.41 -7.55 -3.19
CA GLY A 240 1.29 -8.57 -4.25
C GLY A 240 0.27 -8.31 -5.37
N ILE A 241 0.21 -9.25 -6.31
CA ILE A 241 -0.51 -9.15 -7.59
C ILE A 241 -2.00 -8.99 -7.36
N LEU A 242 -2.60 -9.89 -6.58
CA LEU A 242 -4.05 -9.94 -6.38
C LEU A 242 -4.58 -8.65 -5.74
N SER A 243 -3.91 -8.19 -4.69
CA SER A 243 -4.21 -6.94 -3.99
C SER A 243 -3.91 -5.67 -4.82
N SER A 244 -3.19 -5.77 -5.95
CA SER A 244 -3.05 -4.65 -6.90
C SER A 244 -4.35 -4.39 -7.70
N ILE A 245 -5.25 -5.39 -7.78
CA ILE A 245 -6.57 -5.24 -8.41
C ILE A 245 -7.47 -4.33 -7.56
N THR A 246 -7.53 -4.53 -6.25
CA THR A 246 -8.29 -3.65 -5.34
C THR A 246 -7.65 -2.27 -5.21
N ALA A 247 -6.33 -2.17 -5.36
CA ALA A 247 -5.65 -0.88 -5.48
C ALA A 247 -6.12 -0.08 -6.72
N ALA A 248 -6.30 -0.74 -7.87
CA ALA A 248 -6.85 -0.11 -9.06
C ALA A 248 -8.29 0.38 -8.85
N VAL A 249 -9.12 -0.41 -8.16
CA VAL A 249 -10.48 0.00 -7.79
C VAL A 249 -10.46 1.23 -6.88
N SER A 250 -9.54 1.31 -5.92
CA SER A 250 -9.37 2.49 -5.06
C SER A 250 -9.01 3.75 -5.86
N CYS A 251 -8.15 3.63 -6.87
CA CYS A 251 -7.87 4.71 -7.81
C CYS A 251 -9.11 5.12 -8.62
N ILE A 252 -9.93 4.16 -9.07
CA ILE A 252 -11.19 4.44 -9.79
C ILE A 252 -12.18 5.16 -8.86
N ILE A 253 -12.28 4.78 -7.58
CA ILE A 253 -13.11 5.48 -6.59
C ILE A 253 -12.64 6.94 -6.43
N GLY A 254 -11.34 7.16 -6.27
CA GLY A 254 -10.76 8.49 -6.23
C GLY A 254 -11.04 9.30 -7.50
N LEU A 255 -11.01 8.65 -8.66
CA LEU A 255 -11.34 9.28 -9.94
C LEU A 255 -12.77 9.86 -9.93
N GLN A 256 -13.74 9.19 -9.31
CA GLN A 256 -15.11 9.72 -9.17
C GLN A 256 -15.17 10.99 -8.33
N TYR A 257 -14.37 11.08 -7.27
CA TYR A 257 -14.28 12.31 -6.48
C TYR A 257 -13.70 13.47 -7.29
N GLY A 258 -12.69 13.17 -8.12
CA GLY A 258 -12.10 14.14 -9.04
C GLY A 258 -13.07 14.61 -10.12
N HIS A 259 -13.96 13.73 -10.60
CA HIS A 259 -15.03 14.08 -11.52
C HIS A 259 -16.01 15.08 -10.90
N VAL A 260 -16.49 14.81 -9.68
CA VAL A 260 -17.33 15.74 -8.91
C VAL A 260 -16.65 17.11 -8.78
N LEU A 261 -15.34 17.13 -8.47
CA LEU A 261 -14.55 18.36 -8.37
C LEU A 261 -14.46 19.11 -9.71
N ALA A 262 -14.22 18.38 -10.80
CA ALA A 262 -13.96 18.94 -12.12
C ALA A 262 -15.21 19.58 -12.74
N HIS A 263 -16.39 19.01 -12.52
CA HIS A 263 -17.61 19.39 -13.23
C HIS A 263 -18.57 20.25 -12.40
N LEU A 264 -18.79 19.95 -11.12
CA LEU A 264 -19.61 20.81 -10.26
C LEU A 264 -18.81 22.05 -9.90
N GLN A 265 -19.38 23.24 -10.07
CA GLN A 265 -18.75 24.50 -9.65
C GLN A 265 -19.14 24.89 -8.22
N ASP A 266 -20.32 24.49 -7.77
CA ASP A 266 -20.86 24.84 -6.45
C ASP A 266 -20.24 24.00 -5.32
N HIS A 267 -19.91 24.67 -4.20
CA HIS A 267 -19.32 24.03 -3.03
C HIS A 267 -20.29 23.07 -2.34
N LYS A 268 -21.58 23.43 -2.21
CA LYS A 268 -22.57 22.59 -1.53
C LYS A 268 -22.83 21.30 -2.32
N GLY A 269 -22.96 21.41 -3.64
CA GLY A 269 -23.10 20.26 -4.53
C GLY A 269 -21.93 19.29 -4.47
N ARG A 270 -20.68 19.80 -4.43
CA ARG A 270 -19.48 18.97 -4.25
C ARG A 270 -19.50 18.21 -2.92
N LEU A 271 -19.71 18.94 -1.82
CA LEU A 271 -19.74 18.39 -0.47
C LEU A 271 -20.84 17.33 -0.32
N TYR A 272 -22.04 17.58 -0.86
CA TYR A 272 -23.15 16.63 -0.81
C TYR A 272 -22.80 15.32 -1.52
N ASN A 273 -22.32 15.36 -2.77
CA ASN A 273 -22.00 14.16 -3.53
C ASN A 273 -20.86 13.36 -2.89
N TRP A 274 -19.79 14.03 -2.44
CA TRP A 274 -18.70 13.37 -1.73
C TRP A 274 -19.17 12.74 -0.42
N MET A 275 -20.00 13.43 0.36
CA MET A 275 -20.53 12.90 1.61
C MET A 275 -21.41 11.66 1.36
N CYS A 276 -22.29 11.70 0.36
CA CYS A 276 -23.08 10.54 -0.04
C CYS A 276 -22.21 9.34 -0.41
N PHE A 277 -21.13 9.53 -1.19
CA PHE A 277 -20.22 8.43 -1.53
C PHE A 277 -19.45 7.91 -0.32
N SER A 278 -18.86 8.81 0.48
CA SER A 278 -18.13 8.45 1.69
C SER A 278 -18.99 7.63 2.65
N LEU A 279 -20.21 8.09 2.93
CA LEU A 279 -21.13 7.39 3.83
C LEU A 279 -21.59 6.05 3.25
N SER A 280 -21.82 5.97 1.94
CA SER A 280 -22.21 4.72 1.28
C SER A 280 -21.09 3.67 1.36
N PHE A 281 -19.84 4.05 1.10
CA PHE A 281 -18.70 3.14 1.24
C PHE A 281 -18.41 2.79 2.70
N LEU A 282 -18.60 3.72 3.63
CA LEU A 282 -18.46 3.46 5.05
C LEU A 282 -19.48 2.41 5.51
N ALA A 283 -20.76 2.62 5.17
CA ALA A 283 -21.83 1.69 5.53
C ALA A 283 -21.61 0.31 4.90
N LEU A 284 -21.27 0.24 3.61
CA LEU A 284 -21.01 -1.03 2.93
C LEU A 284 -19.76 -1.74 3.47
N GLY A 285 -18.68 -1.00 3.72
CA GLY A 285 -17.44 -1.55 4.27
C GLY A 285 -17.63 -2.12 5.67
N LEU A 286 -18.34 -1.41 6.54
CA LEU A 286 -18.70 -1.89 7.88
C LEU A 286 -19.64 -3.10 7.81
N PHE A 287 -20.64 -3.08 6.92
CA PHE A 287 -21.54 -4.21 6.71
C PHE A 287 -20.80 -5.48 6.29
N LEU A 288 -19.86 -5.39 5.35
CA LEU A 288 -19.02 -6.53 4.95
C LEU A 288 -18.11 -7.02 6.08
N ALA A 289 -17.58 -6.09 6.90
CA ALA A 289 -16.80 -6.46 8.08
C ALA A 289 -17.64 -7.23 9.11
N LEU A 290 -18.91 -6.85 9.29
CA LEU A 290 -19.86 -7.53 10.18
C LEU A 290 -20.26 -8.92 9.67
N ILE A 291 -20.37 -9.11 8.35
CA ILE A 291 -20.67 -10.41 7.72
C ILE A 291 -19.47 -11.38 7.81
N GLY A 292 -18.28 -10.89 8.18
CA GLY A 292 -17.11 -11.73 8.42
C GLY A 292 -16.01 -11.60 7.36
N ILE A 293 -16.07 -10.60 6.46
CA ILE A 293 -14.92 -10.25 5.62
C ILE A 293 -13.97 -9.37 6.45
N PRO A 294 -12.85 -9.91 6.97
CA PRO A 294 -12.00 -9.20 7.90
C PRO A 294 -11.39 -7.96 7.24
N LEU A 295 -11.20 -6.91 8.04
CA LEU A 295 -10.43 -5.75 7.62
C LEU A 295 -8.96 -6.14 7.57
N ASN A 296 -8.48 -6.53 6.39
CA ASN A 296 -7.11 -7.01 6.19
C ASN A 296 -6.42 -6.20 5.09
N LYS A 297 -5.34 -5.51 5.49
CA LYS A 297 -4.49 -4.70 4.62
C LYS A 297 -3.61 -5.54 3.71
N SER A 298 -2.99 -6.60 4.24
CA SER A 298 -2.05 -7.45 3.50
C SER A 298 -2.71 -8.12 2.30
N LEU A 299 -3.97 -8.55 2.44
CA LEU A 299 -4.78 -9.08 1.34
C LEU A 299 -5.51 -7.97 0.55
N TYR A 300 -5.51 -6.74 1.06
CA TYR A 300 -6.29 -5.60 0.58
C TYR A 300 -7.76 -5.98 0.31
N THR A 301 -8.39 -6.57 1.34
CA THR A 301 -9.80 -7.04 1.32
C THR A 301 -10.79 -5.97 0.91
N VAL A 302 -11.93 -6.38 0.35
CA VAL A 302 -12.99 -5.46 -0.11
C VAL A 302 -13.53 -4.59 1.04
N SER A 303 -13.74 -5.16 2.22
CA SER A 303 -14.19 -4.40 3.41
C SER A 303 -13.18 -3.34 3.80
N TYR A 304 -11.88 -3.68 3.84
CA TYR A 304 -10.78 -2.74 4.09
C TYR A 304 -10.70 -1.64 3.03
N MET A 305 -10.81 -2.00 1.74
CA MET A 305 -10.77 -1.05 0.62
C MET A 305 -11.90 -0.02 0.68
N LEU A 306 -13.13 -0.47 0.95
CA LEU A 306 -14.28 0.42 1.08
C LEU A 306 -14.15 1.34 2.30
N LEU A 307 -13.74 0.80 3.45
CA LEU A 307 -13.57 1.58 4.68
C LEU A 307 -12.47 2.64 4.54
N THR A 308 -11.34 2.28 3.93
CA THR A 308 -10.23 3.21 3.71
C THR A 308 -10.56 4.25 2.62
N SER A 309 -11.33 3.88 1.60
CA SER A 309 -11.86 4.82 0.59
C SER A 309 -12.89 5.79 1.19
N ALA A 310 -13.70 5.34 2.15
CA ALA A 310 -14.60 6.22 2.89
C ALA A 310 -13.83 7.22 3.74
N ALA A 311 -12.82 6.75 4.48
CA ALA A 311 -11.94 7.58 5.30
C ALA A 311 -11.15 8.60 4.46
N SER A 312 -10.65 8.22 3.29
CA SER A 312 -9.97 9.14 2.37
C SER A 312 -10.92 10.21 1.85
N GLY A 313 -12.16 9.84 1.50
CA GLY A 313 -13.20 10.76 1.07
C GLY A 313 -13.60 11.75 2.19
N LEU A 314 -13.80 11.27 3.42
CA LEU A 314 -14.13 12.13 4.58
C LEU A 314 -12.98 13.09 4.91
N THR A 315 -11.74 12.60 4.87
CA THR A 315 -10.55 13.43 5.06
C THR A 315 -10.44 14.49 3.97
N PHE A 316 -10.69 14.12 2.71
CA PHE A 316 -10.70 15.04 1.58
C PHE A 316 -11.78 16.13 1.74
N ILE A 317 -12.99 15.76 2.16
CA ILE A 317 -14.08 16.70 2.47
C ILE A 317 -13.66 17.68 3.56
N ALA A 318 -13.08 17.19 4.67
CA ALA A 318 -12.65 18.02 5.79
C ALA A 318 -11.57 19.03 5.37
N LEU A 319 -10.56 18.57 4.62
CA LEU A 319 -9.49 19.44 4.11
C LEU A 319 -10.01 20.45 3.09
N TYR A 320 -10.90 20.04 2.19
CA TYR A 320 -11.54 20.94 1.22
C TYR A 320 -12.36 22.02 1.91
N PHE A 321 -13.15 21.66 2.92
CA PHE A 321 -13.94 22.61 3.69
C PHE A 321 -13.07 23.61 4.47
N LEU A 322 -11.97 23.14 5.06
CA LEU A 322 -11.04 23.98 5.80
C LEU A 322 -10.29 24.97 4.88
N VAL A 323 -9.82 24.50 3.73
CA VAL A 323 -8.93 25.26 2.84
C VAL A 323 -9.70 26.09 1.82
N ASP A 324 -10.67 25.50 1.15
CA ASP A 324 -11.38 26.14 0.02
C ASP A 324 -12.65 26.88 0.45
N VAL A 325 -13.31 26.46 1.54
CA VAL A 325 -14.52 27.15 2.06
C VAL A 325 -14.17 28.16 3.14
N HIS A 326 -13.38 27.78 4.16
CA HIS A 326 -12.99 28.66 5.27
C HIS A 326 -11.74 29.52 4.98
N GLY A 327 -10.99 29.21 3.92
CA GLY A 327 -9.84 30.02 3.51
C GLY A 327 -8.61 29.91 4.42
N HIS A 328 -8.52 28.89 5.29
CA HIS A 328 -7.41 28.70 6.25
C HIS A 328 -6.10 28.18 5.60
N ARG A 329 -5.67 28.79 4.49
CA ARG A 329 -4.52 28.33 3.69
C ARG A 329 -3.18 28.35 4.43
N ARG A 330 -2.99 29.26 5.39
CA ARG A 330 -1.72 29.37 6.16
C ARG A 330 -1.48 28.14 7.05
N LEU A 331 -2.54 27.56 7.63
CA LEU A 331 -2.44 26.37 8.48
C LEU A 331 -1.99 25.14 7.69
N THR A 332 -2.32 25.08 6.40
CA THR A 332 -2.00 23.94 5.53
C THR A 332 -0.75 24.13 4.69
N ALA A 333 -0.02 25.24 4.82
CA ALA A 333 1.16 25.53 3.98
C ALA A 333 2.26 24.47 4.10
N LEU A 334 2.49 23.95 5.32
CA LEU A 334 3.45 22.85 5.53
C LEU A 334 2.97 21.55 4.86
N LEU A 335 1.68 21.22 4.99
CA LEU A 335 1.10 20.03 4.36
C LEU A 335 1.14 20.13 2.82
N GLU A 336 0.92 21.32 2.26
CA GLU A 336 1.03 21.58 0.84
C GLU A 336 2.47 21.37 0.33
N TRP A 337 3.46 21.89 1.07
CA TRP A 337 4.87 21.67 0.74
C TRP A 337 5.23 20.18 0.77
N MET A 338 4.86 19.47 1.83
CA MET A 338 5.07 18.03 1.95
C MET A 338 4.40 17.26 0.80
N GLY A 339 3.19 17.67 0.41
CA GLY A 339 2.46 17.06 -0.72
C GLY A 339 3.18 17.23 -2.05
N LYS A 340 3.65 18.45 -2.37
CA LYS A 340 4.40 18.76 -3.61
C LYS A 340 5.71 17.99 -3.72
N HIS A 341 6.37 17.72 -2.58
CA HIS A 341 7.64 16.99 -2.52
C HIS A 341 7.49 15.53 -2.05
N SER A 342 6.27 14.99 -2.05
CA SER A 342 5.97 13.67 -1.47
C SER A 342 6.83 12.53 -2.03
N LEU A 343 7.06 12.48 -3.35
CA LEU A 343 7.90 11.46 -3.98
C LEU A 343 9.37 11.58 -3.55
N SER A 344 9.92 12.79 -3.51
CA SER A 344 11.29 13.04 -3.07
C SER A 344 11.48 12.66 -1.61
N ILE A 345 10.54 13.05 -0.74
CA ILE A 345 10.53 12.65 0.67
C ILE A 345 10.48 11.12 0.76
N PHE A 346 9.58 10.46 0.04
CA PHE A 346 9.48 9.00 0.03
C PHE A 346 10.79 8.32 -0.39
N VAL A 347 11.46 8.81 -1.43
CA VAL A 347 12.75 8.30 -1.92
C VAL A 347 13.81 8.40 -0.84
N ILE A 348 14.05 9.61 -0.30
CA ILE A 348 15.10 9.88 0.71
C ILE A 348 14.89 9.05 1.97
N VAL A 349 13.62 8.87 2.36
CA VAL A 349 13.21 8.11 3.53
C VAL A 349 13.40 6.62 3.30
N SER A 350 12.86 6.08 2.21
CA SER A 350 12.85 4.63 1.96
C SER A 350 14.23 4.07 1.64
N SER A 351 15.13 4.90 1.10
CA SER A 351 16.51 4.52 0.83
C SER A 351 17.46 4.67 2.03
N ASN A 352 16.92 4.95 3.23
CA ASN A 352 17.69 5.27 4.45
C ASN A 352 18.67 6.47 4.30
N LEU A 353 18.63 7.25 3.22
CA LEU A 353 19.53 8.38 2.99
C LEU A 353 19.38 9.44 4.09
N ALA A 354 18.15 9.73 4.52
CA ALA A 354 17.92 10.62 5.66
C ALA A 354 18.53 10.08 6.95
N VAL A 355 18.40 8.78 7.20
CA VAL A 355 18.93 8.12 8.41
C VAL A 355 20.45 8.18 8.42
N ILE A 356 21.08 7.83 7.29
CA ILE A 356 22.53 7.90 7.09
C ILE A 356 23.03 9.33 7.30
N ALA A 357 22.36 10.33 6.71
CA ALA A 357 22.74 11.73 6.86
C ALA A 357 22.68 12.21 8.32
N VAL A 358 21.66 11.80 9.09
CA VAL A 358 21.53 12.15 10.51
C VAL A 358 22.53 11.38 11.37
N GLN A 359 22.73 10.08 11.12
CA GLN A 359 23.70 9.25 11.87
C GLN A 359 25.15 9.63 11.59
N GLY A 360 25.44 10.24 10.43
CA GLY A 360 26.76 10.78 10.12
C GLY A 360 27.25 11.83 11.13
N PHE A 361 26.34 12.47 11.86
CA PHE A 361 26.69 13.36 12.97
C PHE A 361 26.78 12.56 14.28
N TYR A 362 28.00 12.41 14.80
CA TYR A 362 28.28 11.71 16.06
C TYR A 362 29.22 12.51 16.96
N TRP A 363 29.10 12.31 18.28
CA TRP A 363 29.99 12.91 19.26
C TRP A 363 31.13 11.97 19.63
N THR A 364 32.35 12.34 19.25
CA THR A 364 33.62 11.67 19.61
C THR A 364 33.77 10.23 19.07
N LYS A 365 32.81 9.34 19.34
CA LYS A 365 32.75 7.96 18.88
C LYS A 365 31.51 7.75 17.98
N PRO A 366 31.61 6.96 16.89
CA PRO A 366 30.49 6.69 15.96
C PRO A 366 29.24 6.08 16.63
N GLU A 367 29.43 5.38 17.75
CA GLU A 367 28.35 4.79 18.55
C GLU A 367 27.47 5.85 19.22
N ASN A 368 27.99 7.06 19.43
CA ASN A 368 27.31 8.16 20.10
C ASN A 368 26.71 9.13 19.07
N ASN A 369 25.89 8.59 18.18
CA ASN A 369 25.18 9.34 17.15
C ASN A 369 23.84 9.89 17.65
N ILE A 370 23.33 10.90 16.94
CA ILE A 370 22.08 11.60 17.29
C ILE A 370 20.90 10.63 17.46
N ILE A 371 20.81 9.60 16.62
CA ILE A 371 19.71 8.63 16.69
C ILE A 371 19.81 7.79 17.96
N ASN A 372 20.99 7.28 18.30
CA ASN A 372 21.21 6.48 19.50
C ASN A 372 20.92 7.30 20.77
N TRP A 373 21.28 8.58 20.77
CA TRP A 373 20.94 9.50 21.86
C TRP A 373 19.43 9.72 22.01
N ILE A 374 18.69 9.82 20.89
CA ILE A 374 17.22 9.93 20.92
C ILE A 374 16.61 8.63 21.44
N VAL A 375 16.99 7.47 20.89
CA VAL A 375 16.42 6.16 21.25
C VAL A 375 16.65 5.87 22.73
N THR A 376 17.89 6.01 23.23
CA THR A 376 18.22 5.78 24.65
C THR A 376 17.44 6.68 25.61
N ARG A 377 17.02 7.87 25.16
CA ARG A 377 16.22 8.80 25.99
C ARG A 377 14.74 8.43 26.07
N PHE A 378 14.22 7.69 25.10
CA PHE A 378 12.81 7.25 25.05
C PHE A 378 12.60 5.80 25.51
N ASP A 379 13.65 4.96 25.53
CA ASP A 379 13.58 3.57 26.03
C ASP A 379 13.57 3.45 27.58
N HIS A 380 13.84 4.56 28.29
CA HIS A 380 13.88 4.61 29.76
C HIS A 380 12.63 5.22 30.41
N THR A 381 11.54 5.36 29.67
CA THR A 381 10.21 5.75 30.17
C THR A 381 9.18 4.72 29.75
#